data_AF-A0A6G1S471-F1
#
_entry.id   AF-A0A6G1S471-F1
#
_cell.length_a   1.000
_cell.length_b   1.000
_cell.length_c   1.000
_cell.angle_alpha   90.00
_cell.angle_beta   90.00
_cell.angle_gamma   90.00
#
_symmetry.space_group_name_H-M   'P 1'
#
loop_
_entity.id
_entity.type
_entity.pdbx_description
1 polymer ?
#
loop_
_entity_poly.entity_id
_entity_poly.type
_entity_poly.pdbx_seq_one_letter_code
_entity_poly.pdbx_strand_id
1 'polypeptide(L)'
;MDSQTRQEYVRAAVSFLQNPKLVDSTLKDKLKFLRDKGLSDLEVDEALNLALVPRSQSQSGKWNFLLILGVCIGGYKLYQAYLEQKSRKIESEQTTRQQDLIEPDRNQPTLNDILQKMSELKKLIELQRSNFGTEMQSLKTLLLGHEKFAAPPEIPKWQLPVAPTDPNPE
;
A
#
# COMPACT_ATOMS: atom_id res chain seq x y z
N MET A 1 2.86 -7.25 35.61
CA MET A 1 2.43 -7.97 34.39
C MET A 1 2.42 -6.95 33.28
N ASP A 2 3.34 -7.09 32.33
CA ASP A 2 3.58 -6.11 31.28
C ASP A 2 2.46 -6.10 30.24
N SER A 3 2.14 -4.92 29.69
CA SER A 3 1.03 -4.74 28.75
C SER A 3 1.16 -5.60 27.48
N GLN A 4 2.39 -5.90 27.05
CA GLN A 4 2.66 -6.77 25.91
C GLN A 4 2.19 -8.21 26.17
N THR A 5 2.48 -8.75 27.35
CA THR A 5 2.06 -10.11 27.73
C THR A 5 0.54 -10.24 27.79
N ARG A 6 -0.17 -9.19 28.26
CA ARG A 6 -1.65 -9.17 28.25
C ARG A 6 -2.22 -9.20 26.83
N GLN A 7 -1.63 -8.44 25.90
CA GLN A 7 -2.02 -8.47 24.48
C GLN A 7 -1.77 -9.83 23.83
N GLU A 8 -0.69 -10.53 24.20
CA GLU A 8 -0.42 -11.88 23.72
C GLU A 8 -1.49 -12.89 24.18
N TYR A 9 -1.97 -12.77 25.42
CA TYR A 9 -3.09 -13.58 25.92
C TYR A 9 -4.39 -13.33 25.15
N VAL A 10 -4.74 -12.06 24.90
CA VAL A 10 -5.92 -11.70 24.08
C VAL A 10 -5.79 -12.27 22.67
N ARG A 11 -4.61 -12.14 22.05
CA ARG A 11 -4.34 -12.69 20.72
C ARG A 11 -4.43 -14.21 20.68
N ALA A 12 -3.93 -14.90 21.70
CA ALA A 12 -4.04 -16.34 21.84
C ALA A 12 -5.50 -16.78 22.02
N ALA A 13 -6.29 -16.03 22.79
CA ALA A 13 -7.72 -16.26 22.98
C ALA A 13 -8.50 -16.12 21.66
N VAL A 14 -8.22 -15.08 20.85
CA VAL A 14 -8.82 -14.93 19.52
C VAL A 14 -8.51 -16.15 18.63
N SER A 15 -7.25 -16.59 18.61
CA SER A 15 -6.83 -17.78 17.83
C SER A 15 -7.51 -19.06 18.30
N PHE A 16 -7.69 -19.22 19.63
CA PHE A 16 -8.42 -20.33 20.23
C PHE A 16 -9.90 -20.34 19.81
N LEU A 17 -10.56 -19.18 19.84
CA LEU A 17 -11.97 -19.05 19.46
C LEU A 17 -12.22 -19.30 17.96
N GLN A 18 -11.24 -18.99 17.10
CA GLN A 18 -11.31 -19.18 15.64
C GLN A 18 -10.97 -20.61 15.18
N ASN A 19 -10.43 -21.45 16.05
CA ASN A 19 -9.97 -22.78 15.67
C ASN A 19 -11.17 -23.72 15.39
N PRO A 20 -11.28 -24.30 14.17
CA PRO A 20 -12.40 -25.13 13.78
C PRO A 20 -12.52 -26.44 14.57
N LYS A 21 -11.43 -26.90 15.21
CA LYS A 21 -11.45 -28.10 16.07
C LYS A 21 -12.21 -27.90 17.38
N LEU A 22 -12.54 -26.65 17.72
CA LEU A 22 -13.26 -26.29 18.94
C LEU A 22 -14.74 -25.97 18.66
N VAL A 23 -15.24 -26.17 17.44
CA VAL A 23 -16.64 -25.91 17.06
C VAL A 23 -17.62 -26.71 17.93
N ASP A 24 -17.25 -27.92 18.36
CA ASP A 24 -18.10 -28.81 19.16
C ASP A 24 -18.30 -28.35 20.61
N SER A 25 -17.42 -27.49 21.14
CA SER A 25 -17.54 -26.99 22.50
C SER A 25 -18.49 -25.80 22.59
N THR A 26 -19.32 -25.78 23.64
CA THR A 26 -20.27 -24.69 23.89
C THR A 26 -19.51 -23.39 24.11
N LEU A 27 -20.06 -22.26 23.66
CA LEU A 27 -19.48 -20.93 23.90
C LEU A 27 -19.24 -20.67 25.40
N LYS A 28 -20.13 -21.15 26.27
CA LYS A 28 -19.98 -21.09 27.72
C LYS A 28 -18.71 -21.80 28.24
N ASP A 29 -18.38 -22.95 27.67
CA ASP A 29 -17.19 -23.73 28.06
C ASP A 29 -15.90 -23.06 27.57
N LYS A 30 -15.93 -22.47 26.37
CA LYS A 30 -14.82 -21.66 25.83
C LYS A 30 -14.55 -20.43 26.72
N LEU A 31 -15.60 -19.73 27.14
CA LEU A 31 -15.46 -18.58 28.05
C LEU A 31 -14.91 -19.00 29.41
N LYS A 32 -15.38 -20.14 29.95
CA LYS A 32 -14.86 -20.67 31.21
C LYS A 32 -13.37 -21.01 31.11
N PHE A 33 -12.96 -21.66 30.02
CA PHE A 33 -11.54 -21.98 29.78
C PHE A 33 -10.66 -20.72 29.72
N LEU A 34 -11.12 -19.65 29.08
CA LEU A 34 -10.36 -18.38 29.00
C LEU A 34 -10.25 -17.69 30.37
N ARG A 35 -11.30 -17.76 31.21
CA ARG A 35 -11.24 -17.27 32.60
C ARG A 35 -10.29 -18.10 33.47
N ASP A 36 -10.35 -19.42 33.35
CA ASP A 36 -9.44 -20.33 34.07
C ASP A 36 -7.97 -20.13 33.64
N LYS A 37 -7.74 -19.59 32.45
CA LYS A 37 -6.42 -19.16 31.96
C LYS A 37 -5.95 -17.80 32.50
N GLY A 38 -6.75 -17.10 33.29
CA GLY A 38 -6.39 -15.83 33.94
C GLY A 38 -6.64 -14.58 33.09
N LEU A 39 -7.48 -14.68 32.04
CA LEU A 39 -7.98 -13.51 31.33
C LEU A 39 -9.12 -12.87 32.12
N SER A 40 -9.16 -11.54 32.13
CA SER A 40 -10.28 -10.80 32.74
C SER A 40 -11.52 -10.90 31.87
N ASP A 41 -12.72 -10.73 32.45
CA ASP A 41 -13.96 -10.73 31.68
C ASP A 41 -13.95 -9.68 30.55
N LEU A 42 -13.25 -8.56 30.75
CA LEU A 42 -13.09 -7.50 29.75
C LEU A 42 -12.23 -7.93 28.56
N GLU A 43 -11.12 -8.64 28.80
CA GLU A 43 -10.25 -9.20 27.76
C GLU A 43 -10.91 -10.35 27.01
N VAL A 44 -11.73 -11.14 27.72
CA VAL A 44 -12.51 -12.22 27.12
C VAL A 44 -13.55 -11.65 26.16
N ASP A 45 -14.25 -10.57 26.54
CA ASP A 45 -15.20 -9.88 25.67
C ASP A 45 -14.51 -9.24 24.45
N GLU A 46 -13.35 -8.61 24.66
CA GLU A 46 -12.52 -8.06 23.59
C GLU A 46 -12.09 -9.18 22.61
N ALA A 47 -11.59 -10.29 23.12
CA ALA A 47 -11.19 -11.44 22.29
C ALA A 47 -12.38 -12.05 21.54
N LEU A 48 -13.57 -12.09 22.16
CA LEU A 48 -14.79 -12.58 21.54
C LEU A 48 -15.20 -11.67 20.38
N ASN A 49 -15.28 -10.36 20.61
CA ASN A 49 -15.59 -9.37 19.57
C ASN A 49 -14.59 -9.43 18.40
N LEU A 50 -13.30 -9.58 18.67
CA LEU A 50 -12.25 -9.72 17.65
C LEU A 50 -12.32 -11.05 16.88
N ALA A 51 -12.81 -12.12 17.51
CA ALA A 51 -12.98 -13.43 16.89
C ALA A 51 -14.23 -13.49 15.99
N LEU A 52 -15.29 -12.75 16.34
CA LEU A 52 -16.51 -12.63 15.53
C LEU A 52 -16.26 -11.91 14.21
N VAL A 53 -15.27 -11.00 14.15
CA VAL A 53 -14.87 -10.41 12.87
C VAL A 53 -14.18 -11.49 12.04
N PRO A 54 -14.76 -11.91 10.89
CA PRO A 54 -14.10 -12.86 10.01
C PRO A 54 -12.86 -12.19 9.43
N ARG A 55 -11.69 -12.45 10.03
CA ARG A 55 -10.44 -12.11 9.38
C ARG A 55 -10.32 -13.03 8.18
N SER A 56 -10.42 -12.45 6.99
CA SER A 56 -10.06 -13.09 5.73
C SER A 56 -8.55 -13.37 5.72
N GLN A 57 -8.06 -14.27 6.57
CA GLN A 57 -6.73 -14.86 6.43
C GLN A 57 -6.80 -15.92 5.32
N SER A 58 -7.05 -15.45 4.10
CA SER A 58 -6.88 -16.25 2.90
C SER A 58 -5.38 -16.37 2.61
N GLN A 59 -4.74 -17.30 3.31
CA GLN A 59 -3.43 -17.85 2.93
C GLN A 59 -3.53 -18.80 1.72
N SER A 60 -4.70 -18.92 1.09
CA SER A 60 -4.95 -19.84 -0.04
C SER A 60 -4.55 -19.27 -1.41
N GLY A 61 -4.23 -17.97 -1.51
CA GLY A 61 -3.88 -17.34 -2.80
C GLY A 61 -2.40 -17.41 -3.19
N LYS A 62 -1.50 -17.75 -2.27
CA LYS A 62 -0.03 -17.67 -2.52
C LYS A 62 0.43 -18.58 -3.66
N TRP A 63 -0.21 -19.74 -3.80
CA TRP A 63 0.09 -20.69 -4.88
C TRP A 63 -0.45 -20.21 -6.24
N ASN A 64 -1.58 -19.50 -6.26
CA ASN A 64 -2.11 -18.93 -7.50
C ASN A 64 -1.18 -17.86 -8.06
N PHE A 65 -0.61 -17.00 -7.21
CA PHE A 65 0.39 -16.02 -7.66
C PHE A 65 1.64 -16.68 -8.24
N LEU A 66 2.12 -17.79 -7.67
CA LEU A 66 3.25 -18.53 -8.22
C LEU A 66 2.94 -19.19 -9.57
N LEU A 67 1.73 -19.74 -9.74
CA LEU A 67 1.30 -20.33 -11.02
C LEU A 67 1.12 -19.26 -12.10
N ILE A 68 0.47 -18.12 -11.79
CA ILE A 68 0.34 -17.00 -12.73
C ILE A 68 1.73 -16.47 -13.11
N LEU A 69 2.63 -16.29 -12.14
CA LEU A 69 3.99 -15.80 -12.41
C LEU A 69 4.79 -16.78 -13.28
N GLY A 70 4.65 -18.09 -13.04
CA GLY A 70 5.25 -19.13 -13.86
C GLY A 70 4.74 -19.14 -15.31
N VAL A 71 3.43 -19.00 -15.51
CA VAL A 71 2.82 -18.91 -16.85
C VAL A 71 3.27 -17.64 -17.58
N CYS A 72 3.34 -16.50 -16.89
CA CYS A 72 3.83 -15.25 -17.48
C CYS A 72 5.31 -15.35 -17.91
N ILE A 73 6.18 -15.91 -17.07
CA ILE A 73 7.61 -16.05 -17.39
C ILE A 73 7.82 -17.09 -18.50
N GLY A 74 7.15 -18.24 -18.42
CA GLY A 74 7.22 -19.28 -19.46
C GLY A 74 6.67 -18.81 -20.80
N GLY A 75 5.52 -18.13 -20.80
CA GLY A 75 4.92 -17.51 -21.97
C GLY A 75 5.81 -16.42 -22.57
N TYR A 76 6.46 -15.60 -21.74
CA TYR A 76 7.41 -14.58 -22.21
C TYR A 76 8.64 -15.20 -22.90
N LYS A 77 9.22 -16.27 -22.34
CA LYS A 77 10.34 -16.99 -22.98
C LYS A 77 9.94 -17.67 -24.28
N LEU A 78 8.75 -18.27 -24.34
CA LEU A 78 8.21 -18.86 -25.57
C LEU A 78 7.93 -17.78 -26.62
N TYR A 79 7.35 -16.64 -26.22
CA TYR A 79 7.11 -15.50 -27.09
C TYR A 79 8.42 -14.91 -27.63
N GLN A 80 9.45 -14.85 -26.78
CA GLN A 80 10.79 -14.40 -27.17
C GLN A 80 11.41 -15.33 -28.23
N ALA A 81 11.31 -16.64 -28.06
CA ALA A 81 11.79 -17.61 -29.05
C ALA A 81 10.98 -17.57 -30.36
N TYR A 82 9.67 -17.34 -30.28
CA TYR A 82 8.80 -17.18 -31.44
C TYR A 82 9.15 -15.93 -32.26
N LEU A 83 9.41 -14.81 -31.58
CA LEU A 83 9.86 -13.59 -32.25
C LEU A 83 11.22 -13.80 -32.95
N GLU A 84 12.12 -14.56 -32.34
CA GLU A 84 13.43 -14.83 -32.94
C GLU A 84 13.34 -15.69 -34.21
N GLN A 85 12.45 -16.70 -34.23
CA GLN A 85 12.20 -17.50 -35.43
C GLN A 85 11.57 -16.67 -36.55
N LYS A 86 10.62 -15.79 -36.20
CA LYS A 86 9.99 -14.87 -37.15
C LYS A 86 11.00 -13.88 -37.73
N SER A 87 11.92 -13.37 -36.90
CA SER A 87 13.01 -12.48 -37.33
C SER A 87 13.92 -13.16 -38.36
N ARG A 88 14.34 -14.41 -38.12
CA ARG A 88 15.21 -15.15 -39.05
C ARG A 88 14.57 -15.39 -40.42
N LYS A 89 13.26 -15.61 -40.46
CA LYS A 89 12.52 -15.81 -41.72
C LYS A 89 12.37 -14.51 -42.53
N ILE A 90 12.14 -13.40 -41.84
CA ILE A 90 12.08 -12.06 -42.44
C ILE A 90 13.45 -11.69 -43.04
N GLU A 91 14.54 -12.02 -42.36
CA GLU A 91 15.92 -11.78 -42.84
C GLU A 91 16.24 -12.60 -44.10
N SER A 92 15.82 -13.88 -44.16
CA SER A 92 16.05 -14.74 -45.33
C SER A 92 15.27 -14.32 -46.58
N GLU A 93 14.09 -13.70 -46.43
CA GLU A 93 13.30 -13.19 -47.57
C GLU A 93 13.79 -11.81 -48.06
N GLN A 94 14.46 -11.03 -47.22
CA GLN A 94 15.00 -9.72 -47.60
C GLN A 94 16.36 -9.80 -48.30
N THR A 95 17.26 -10.72 -47.92
CA THR A 95 18.55 -10.89 -48.60
C THR A 95 18.40 -11.31 -50.07
N THR A 96 17.34 -12.04 -50.44
CA THR A 96 17.09 -12.47 -51.82
C THR A 96 16.43 -11.39 -52.70
N ARG A 97 15.86 -10.31 -52.14
CA ARG A 97 15.26 -9.20 -52.93
C ARG A 97 16.02 -7.87 -52.88
N GLN A 98 16.91 -7.65 -51.90
CA GLN A 98 17.61 -6.37 -51.74
C GLN A 98 18.80 -6.13 -52.67
N GLN A 99 19.22 -7.08 -53.51
CA GLN A 99 20.32 -6.82 -54.46
C GLN A 99 19.92 -5.94 -55.66
N ASP A 100 18.64 -5.66 -55.89
CA ASP A 100 18.20 -4.95 -57.11
C ASP A 100 17.68 -3.50 -56.95
N LEU A 101 17.52 -2.94 -55.75
CA LEU A 101 16.98 -1.56 -55.60
C LEU A 101 17.59 -0.81 -54.40
N ILE A 102 18.72 -0.13 -54.63
CA ILE A 102 19.32 0.83 -53.68
C ILE A 102 18.70 2.20 -53.95
N GLU A 103 17.70 2.59 -53.16
CA GLU A 103 17.23 3.98 -53.01
C GLU A 103 16.96 4.21 -51.51
N PRO A 104 17.72 5.08 -50.81
CA PRO A 104 17.48 5.36 -49.40
C PRO A 104 16.24 6.25 -49.23
N ASP A 105 15.13 5.67 -48.76
CA ASP A 105 13.91 6.38 -48.39
C ASP A 105 14.19 7.39 -47.26
N ARG A 106 13.99 8.67 -47.56
CA ARG A 106 14.36 9.87 -46.78
C ARG A 106 13.60 10.03 -45.46
N ASN A 107 12.73 9.08 -45.10
CA ASN A 107 11.71 9.24 -44.05
C ASN A 107 11.88 8.30 -42.85
N GLN A 108 12.96 7.50 -42.79
CA GLN A 108 13.22 6.69 -41.59
C GLN A 108 13.93 7.54 -40.52
N PRO A 109 13.32 7.70 -39.32
CA PRO A 109 14.00 8.36 -38.23
C PRO A 109 15.27 7.58 -37.88
N THR A 110 16.41 8.26 -37.87
CA THR A 110 17.69 7.61 -37.59
C THR A 110 17.71 7.14 -36.13
N LEU A 111 18.50 6.11 -35.83
CA LEU A 111 18.61 5.57 -34.46
C LEU A 111 19.01 6.66 -33.45
N ASN A 112 19.82 7.62 -33.89
CA ASN A 112 20.23 8.77 -33.10
C ASN A 112 19.05 9.69 -32.76
N ASP A 113 18.12 9.92 -33.69
CA ASP A 113 16.91 10.70 -33.46
C ASP A 113 15.99 10.02 -32.42
N ILE A 114 15.90 8.69 -32.48
CA ILE A 114 15.11 7.89 -31.52
C ILE A 114 15.74 7.97 -30.12
N LEU A 115 17.07 7.82 -30.03
CA LEU A 115 17.82 7.91 -28.77
C LEU A 115 17.65 9.30 -28.14
N GLN A 116 17.72 10.34 -28.96
CA GLN A 116 17.52 11.72 -28.52
C GLN A 116 16.10 11.93 -28.00
N LYS A 117 15.07 11.46 -28.72
CA LYS A 117 13.67 11.54 -28.27
C LYS A 117 13.44 10.81 -26.95
N MET A 118 14.04 9.63 -26.75
CA MET A 118 13.94 8.92 -25.47
C MET A 118 14.56 9.72 -24.31
N SER A 119 15.67 10.42 -24.56
CA SER A 119 16.32 11.25 -23.52
C SER A 119 15.42 12.42 -23.09
N GLU A 120 14.73 13.05 -24.04
CA GLU A 120 13.80 14.14 -23.75
C GLU A 120 12.55 13.66 -23.02
N LEU A 121 12.00 12.50 -23.41
CA LEU A 121 10.86 11.89 -22.69
C LEU A 121 11.24 11.52 -21.24
N LYS A 122 12.45 11.03 -21.00
CA LYS A 122 12.92 10.74 -19.64
C LYS A 122 12.97 12.00 -18.77
N LYS A 123 13.51 13.11 -19.27
CA LYS A 123 13.54 14.39 -18.55
C LYS A 123 12.13 14.87 -18.18
N LEU A 124 11.17 14.76 -19.11
CA LEU A 124 9.79 15.14 -18.85
C LEU A 124 9.14 14.27 -17.76
N ILE A 125 9.37 12.96 -17.79
CA ILE A 125 8.84 12.04 -16.78
C ILE A 125 9.45 12.34 -15.39
N GLU A 126 10.76 12.61 -15.33
CA GLU A 126 11.43 12.97 -14.08
C GLU A 126 10.92 14.30 -13.51
N LEU A 127 10.71 15.30 -14.37
CA LEU A 127 10.13 16.59 -13.98
C LEU A 127 8.69 16.46 -13.48
N GLN A 128 7.86 15.65 -14.16
CA GLN A 128 6.50 15.38 -13.70
C GLN A 128 6.50 14.68 -12.34
N ARG A 129 7.43 13.74 -12.11
CA ARG A 129 7.53 13.02 -10.85
C ARG A 129 8.00 13.89 -9.70
N SER A 130 8.94 14.81 -9.92
CA SER A 130 9.37 15.75 -8.89
C SER A 130 8.25 16.71 -8.53
N ASN A 131 7.57 17.29 -9.52
CA ASN A 131 6.47 18.24 -9.30
C ASN A 131 5.29 17.58 -8.58
N PHE A 132 4.90 16.37 -8.97
CA PHE A 132 3.85 15.63 -8.28
C PHE A 132 4.24 15.30 -6.82
N GLY A 133 5.51 14.99 -6.58
CA GLY A 133 6.03 14.76 -5.22
C GLY A 133 5.87 15.99 -4.32
N THR A 134 6.19 17.17 -4.85
CA THR A 134 6.03 18.44 -4.12
C THR A 134 4.56 18.79 -3.89
N GLU A 135 3.70 18.59 -4.89
CA GLU A 135 2.25 18.83 -4.75
C GLU A 135 1.63 17.90 -3.71
N MET A 136 2.04 16.62 -3.69
CA MET A 136 1.56 15.65 -2.71
C MET A 136 1.98 16.01 -1.28
N GLN A 137 3.20 16.52 -1.09
CA GLN A 137 3.66 17.00 0.22
C GLN A 137 2.92 18.26 0.67
N SER A 138 2.66 19.19 -0.24
CA SER A 138 1.86 20.39 0.03
C SER A 138 0.41 20.04 0.38
N LEU A 139 -0.21 19.13 -0.37
CA LEU A 139 -1.56 18.62 -0.09
C LEU A 139 -1.62 17.88 1.24
N LYS A 140 -0.62 17.06 1.55
CA LYS A 140 -0.50 16.39 2.84
C LYS A 140 -0.38 17.41 3.97
N THR A 141 0.40 18.47 3.78
CA THR A 141 0.54 19.54 4.78
C THR A 141 -0.75 20.32 4.96
N LEU A 142 -1.47 20.62 3.87
CA LEU A 142 -2.76 21.30 3.90
C LEU A 142 -3.83 20.45 4.61
N LEU A 143 -3.92 19.17 4.26
CA LEU A 143 -4.87 18.22 4.86
C LEU A 143 -4.57 17.95 6.34
N LEU A 144 -3.29 17.79 6.72
CA LEU A 144 -2.91 17.62 8.12
C LEU A 144 -2.95 18.96 8.91
N GLY A 145 -2.84 20.10 8.22
CA GLY A 145 -2.97 21.43 8.80
C GLY A 145 -4.42 21.86 9.04
N HIS A 146 -5.36 21.30 8.27
CA HIS A 146 -6.79 21.66 8.33
C HIS A 146 -7.47 21.24 9.65
N GLU A 147 -6.94 20.27 10.39
CA GLU A 147 -7.47 19.88 11.71
C GLU A 147 -6.86 20.69 12.88
N LYS A 148 -5.93 21.62 12.58
CA LYS A 148 -5.27 22.48 13.56
C LYS A 148 -5.35 23.95 13.18
N PHE A 149 -6.50 24.42 12.71
CA PHE A 149 -6.80 25.82 12.98
C PHE A 149 -6.75 25.98 14.50
N ALA A 150 -5.68 26.61 14.97
CA ALA A 150 -5.53 26.98 16.35
C ALA A 150 -6.86 27.62 16.78
N ALA A 151 -7.46 27.10 17.86
CA ALA A 151 -8.55 27.78 18.52
C ALA A 151 -8.20 29.28 18.63
N PRO A 152 -9.19 30.19 18.57
CA PRO A 152 -8.94 31.62 18.78
C PRO A 152 -8.00 31.76 19.98
N PRO A 153 -6.90 32.51 19.88
CA PRO A 153 -5.91 32.56 20.95
C PRO A 153 -6.65 32.87 22.26
N GLU A 154 -6.71 31.91 23.18
CA GLU A 154 -7.24 32.14 24.50
C GLU A 154 -6.26 33.09 25.18
N ILE A 155 -6.62 34.37 25.17
CA ILE A 155 -5.86 35.44 25.78
C ILE A 155 -5.65 35.03 27.25
N PRO A 156 -4.40 34.79 27.69
CA PRO A 156 -4.16 34.37 29.06
C PRO A 156 -4.69 35.47 30.00
N LYS A 157 -5.29 35.09 31.13
CA LYS A 157 -5.94 36.01 32.08
C LYS A 157 -5.07 37.20 32.51
N TRP A 158 -3.74 37.05 32.41
CA TRP A 158 -2.72 38.06 32.64
C TRP A 158 -2.75 39.26 31.69
N GLN A 159 -3.42 39.13 30.55
CA GLN A 159 -3.51 40.17 29.52
C GLN A 159 -4.84 40.92 29.59
N LEU A 160 -5.74 40.56 30.52
CA LEU A 160 -6.93 41.34 30.82
C LEU A 160 -6.57 42.47 31.82
N PRO A 161 -6.90 43.74 31.52
CA PRO A 161 -6.74 44.82 32.49
C PRO A 161 -7.58 44.48 33.73
N VAL A 162 -6.93 44.33 34.89
CA VAL A 162 -7.64 44.33 36.17
C VAL A 162 -8.35 45.67 36.27
N ALA A 163 -9.68 45.64 36.25
CA ALA A 163 -10.49 46.84 36.37
C ALA A 163 -10.05 47.61 37.63
N PRO A 164 -9.78 48.93 37.55
CA PRO A 164 -9.54 49.73 38.74
C PRO A 164 -10.79 49.62 39.61
N THR A 165 -10.62 48.94 40.73
CA THR A 165 -11.60 48.90 41.80
C THR A 165 -11.54 50.27 42.43
N ASP A 166 -12.44 51.18 42.03
CA ASP A 166 -12.64 52.47 42.69
C ASP A 166 -12.92 52.21 44.18
N PRO A 167 -12.08 52.68 45.11
CA PRO A 167 -12.55 52.97 46.45
C PRO A 167 -13.12 54.39 46.42
N ASN A 168 -14.45 54.45 46.42
CA ASN A 168 -15.19 55.57 46.96
C ASN A 168 -15.04 55.55 48.50
N PRO A 169 -14.49 56.62 49.11
CA PRO A 169 -14.92 57.01 50.44
C PRO A 169 -15.51 58.43 50.43
N GLU A 170 -16.70 58.49 51.02
CA GLU A 170 -17.38 59.60 51.75
C GLU A 170 -16.89 61.05 51.58
#